data_AF-A0AA90NVV0-F1
#
_entry.id   AF-A0AA90NVV0-F1
#
_cell.length_a   1.000
_cell.length_b   1.000
_cell.length_c   1.000
_cell.angle_alpha   90.00
_cell.angle_beta   90.00
_cell.angle_gamma   90.00
#
_symmetry.space_group_name_H-M   'P 1'
#
loop_
_entity.id
_entity.type
_entity.pdbx_description
1 polymer ?
#
loop_
_entity_poly.entity_id
_entity_poly.type
_entity_poly.pdbx_seq_one_letter_code
_entity_poly.pdbx_strand_id
1 'polypeptide(L)'
;MVASFLEIVELPSGEIVLRRSDGGDDEPLLTLNFSEEAKKFLQGCHLDIAKLMFDVGIEEVSRQSLSQDERYGLSEERVLH
;
A
#
# COMPACT_ATOMS: atom_id res chain seq x y z
N MET A 1 -4.73 15.11 12.68
CA MET A 1 -4.96 14.24 11.51
C MET A 1 -5.07 12.82 12.06
N VAL A 2 -6.24 12.19 11.96
CA VAL A 2 -6.35 10.76 12.32
C VAL A 2 -5.61 10.00 11.24
N ALA A 3 -4.59 9.23 11.61
CA ALA A 3 -3.96 8.32 10.68
C ALA A 3 -5.01 7.27 10.32
N SER A 4 -5.47 7.25 9.07
CA SER A 4 -6.34 6.18 8.58
C SER A 4 -5.53 4.89 8.58
N PHE A 5 -5.94 3.91 9.39
CA PHE A 5 -5.34 2.59 9.34
C PHE A 5 -5.81 1.87 8.07
N LEU A 6 -4.89 1.16 7.44
CA LEU A 6 -5.18 0.31 6.28
C LEU A 6 -5.26 -1.14 6.74
N GLU A 7 -6.22 -1.87 6.18
CA GLU A 7 -6.34 -3.31 6.39
C GLU A 7 -6.39 -4.07 5.07
N ILE A 8 -5.82 -5.27 5.10
CA ILE A 8 -5.83 -6.24 4.01
C ILE A 8 -6.84 -7.33 4.37
N VAL A 9 -7.84 -7.52 3.51
CA VAL A 9 -8.95 -8.46 3.75
C VAL A 9 -9.11 -9.38 2.54
N GLU A 10 -9.25 -10.67 2.77
CA GLU A 10 -9.70 -11.62 1.74
C GLU A 10 -11.24 -11.72 1.80
N LEU A 11 -11.90 -11.37 0.70
CA LEU A 11 -13.34 -11.44 0.55
C LEU A 11 -13.80 -12.88 0.33
N PRO A 12 -15.09 -13.20 0.56
CA PRO A 12 -15.64 -14.52 0.23
C PRO A 12 -15.52 -14.91 -1.26
N SER A 13 -15.35 -13.93 -2.16
CA SER A 13 -15.05 -14.15 -3.58
C SER A 13 -13.62 -14.69 -3.83
N GLY A 14 -12.74 -14.63 -2.83
CA GLY A 14 -11.31 -14.93 -2.94
C GLY A 14 -10.48 -13.75 -3.48
N GLU A 15 -11.08 -12.56 -3.56
CA GLU A 15 -10.39 -11.31 -3.88
C GLU A 15 -9.71 -10.76 -2.63
N ILE A 16 -8.52 -10.20 -2.78
CA ILE A 16 -7.81 -9.54 -1.69
C ILE A 16 -7.94 -8.05 -1.87
N VAL A 17 -8.46 -7.36 -0.86
CA VAL A 17 -8.68 -5.91 -0.89
C VAL A 17 -7.83 -5.19 0.15
N LEU A 18 -7.36 -4.00 -0.21
CA LEU A 18 -6.79 -3.03 0.71
C LEU A 18 -7.83 -1.93 0.94
N ARG A 19 -8.23 -1.67 2.18
CA ARG A 19 -9.23 -0.64 2.51
C ARG A 19 -8.92 0.08 3.80
N ARG A 20 -9.64 1.16 4.08
CA ARG A 20 -9.53 1.88 5.36
C ARG A 20 -10.26 1.11 6.46
N SER A 21 -9.65 1.00 7.64
CA SER A 21 -10.23 0.31 8.80
C SER A 21 -11.32 1.11 9.52
N ASP A 22 -11.44 2.41 9.25
CA ASP A 22 -12.39 3.31 9.92
C ASP A 22 -13.81 3.26 9.34
N GLY A 23 -14.07 2.37 8.37
CA GLY A 23 -15.39 2.18 7.78
C GLY A 23 -15.87 3.37 6.93
N GLY A 24 -14.99 4.30 6.57
CA GLY A 24 -15.27 5.31 5.56
C GLY A 24 -15.23 4.69 4.15
N ASP A 25 -16.18 5.07 3.30
CA ASP A 25 -16.44 4.56 1.94
C ASP A 25 -16.05 3.09 1.75
N ASP A 26 -17.04 2.17 1.76
CA ASP A 26 -16.87 0.71 1.60
C ASP A 26 -16.13 0.29 0.31
N GLU A 27 -15.74 1.25 -0.53
CA GLU A 27 -14.96 1.04 -1.74
C GLU A 27 -13.49 0.71 -1.42
N PRO A 28 -12.99 -0.44 -1.87
CA PRO A 28 -11.60 -0.81 -1.66
C PRO A 28 -10.66 0.16 -2.40
N LEU A 29 -9.53 0.49 -1.76
CA LEU A 29 -8.48 1.31 -2.37
C LEU A 29 -7.76 0.55 -3.49
N LEU A 30 -7.57 -0.76 -3.28
CA LEU A 30 -6.97 -1.68 -4.24
C LEU A 30 -7.65 -3.04 -4.13
N THR A 31 -7.78 -3.71 -5.27
CA THR A 31 -8.27 -5.09 -5.39
C THR A 31 -7.23 -5.93 -6.13
N LEU A 32 -6.88 -7.07 -5.55
CA LEU A 32 -5.97 -8.07 -6.13
C LEU A 32 -6.74 -9.37 -6.38
N ASN A 33 -6.65 -9.86 -7.62
CA ASN A 33 -7.26 -11.13 -8.03
C ASN A 33 -6.16 -12.08 -8.50
N PHE A 34 -6.01 -13.18 -7.76
CA PHE A 34 -5.18 -14.30 -8.20
C PHE A 34 -5.98 -15.21 -9.13
N SER A 35 -5.39 -15.59 -10.26
CA SER A 35 -5.96 -16.64 -11.10
C SER A 35 -5.99 -17.97 -10.34
N GLU A 36 -6.90 -18.86 -10.71
CA GLU A 36 -6.97 -20.20 -10.11
C GLU A 36 -5.67 -21.00 -10.31
N GLU A 37 -4.95 -20.78 -11.41
CA GLU A 37 -3.62 -21.34 -11.64
C GLU A 37 -2.61 -20.82 -10.62
N ALA A 38 -2.57 -19.51 -10.40
CA ALA A 38 -1.67 -18.89 -9.42
C ALA A 38 -1.99 -19.36 -8.00
N LYS A 39 -3.26 -19.46 -7.61
CA LYS A 39 -3.66 -19.99 -6.30
C LYS A 39 -3.18 -21.43 -6.08
N LYS A 40 -3.30 -22.29 -7.10
CA LYS A 40 -2.79 -23.67 -7.05
C LYS A 40 -1.27 -23.70 -6.94
N PHE A 41 -0.58 -22.88 -7.74
CA PHE A 41 0.88 -22.78 -7.71
C PHE A 41 1.38 -22.32 -6.34
N LEU A 42 0.70 -21.32 -5.74
CA LEU A 42 1.04 -20.76 -4.43
C LEU A 42 0.53 -21.62 -3.26
N GLN A 43 -0.20 -22.70 -3.51
CA GLN A 43 -0.67 -23.67 -2.50
C GLN A 43 -1.40 -23.02 -1.31
N GLY A 44 -2.14 -21.93 -1.55
CA GLY A 44 -2.86 -21.18 -0.52
C GLY A 44 -2.06 -20.07 0.16
N CYS A 45 -0.81 -19.83 -0.23
CA CYS A 45 0.03 -18.74 0.28
C CYS A 45 -0.21 -17.40 -0.45
N HIS A 46 -1.30 -17.25 -1.23
CA HIS A 46 -1.59 -16.03 -1.99
C HIS A 46 -1.83 -14.81 -1.11
N LEU A 47 -2.35 -14.99 0.11
CA LEU A 47 -2.51 -13.90 1.08
C LEU A 47 -1.17 -13.35 1.57
N ASP A 48 -0.19 -14.22 1.82
CA ASP A 48 1.16 -13.80 2.25
C ASP A 48 1.89 -13.05 1.13
N ILE A 49 1.72 -13.50 -0.12
CA ILE A 49 2.23 -12.78 -1.29
C ILE A 49 1.58 -11.41 -1.42
N ALA A 50 0.25 -11.31 -1.27
CA ALA A 50 -0.44 -10.03 -1.35
C ALA A 50 0.04 -9.05 -0.27
N LYS A 51 0.22 -9.51 0.97
CA LYS A 51 0.79 -8.70 2.06
C LYS A 51 2.16 -8.14 1.69
N LEU A 52 3.07 -9.01 1.22
CA LEU A 52 4.40 -8.59 0.81
C LEU A 52 4.35 -7.56 -0.34
N MET A 53 3.46 -7.74 -1.31
CA MET A 53 3.28 -6.78 -2.42
C MET A 53 2.84 -5.40 -1.92
N PHE A 54 1.91 -5.35 -0.96
CA PHE A 54 1.47 -4.08 -0.38
C PHE A 54 2.56 -3.45 0.49
N ASP A 55 3.23 -4.23 1.34
CA ASP A 55 4.29 -3.75 2.22
C ASP A 55 5.44 -3.12 1.41
N VAL A 56 5.92 -3.84 0.39
CA VAL A 56 6.98 -3.35 -0.51
C VAL A 56 6.51 -2.11 -1.28
N GLY A 57 5.27 -2.12 -1.78
CA GLY A 57 4.73 -0.98 -2.52
C GLY A 57 4.62 0.30 -1.67
N ILE A 58 4.10 0.18 -0.45
CA ILE A 58 3.97 1.29 0.50
C ILE A 58 5.35 1.81 0.91
N GLU A 59 6.29 0.91 1.20
CA GLU A 59 7.66 1.27 1.56
C GLU A 59 8.36 2.04 0.44
N GLU A 60 8.23 1.60 -0.81
CA GLU A 60 8.86 2.27 -1.95
C GLU A 60 8.26 3.65 -2.23
N VAL A 61 6.94 3.78 -2.16
CA VAL A 61 6.28 5.09 -2.29
C VAL A 61 6.74 6.01 -1.16
N SER A 62 6.83 5.51 0.07
CA SER A 62 7.32 6.30 1.22
C SER A 62 8.76 6.78 1.03
N ARG A 63 9.66 5.91 0.53
CA ARG A 63 11.03 6.29 0.18
C ARG A 63 11.07 7.39 -0.89
N GLN A 64 10.23 7.30 -1.91
CA GLN A 64 10.15 8.29 -2.98
C GLN A 64 9.56 9.62 -2.49
N SER A 65 8.57 9.60 -1.60
CA SER A 65 7.99 10.82 -1.01
C SER A 65 8.99 11.55 -0.12
N LEU A 66 9.72 10.83 0.75
CA LEU A 66 10.74 11.41 1.62
C LEU A 66 11.91 12.02 0.82
N SER A 67 12.34 11.35 -0.24
CA SER A 67 13.38 11.89 -1.14
C SER A 67 12.88 13.05 -2.00
N GLN A 68 11.56 13.21 -2.18
CA GLN A 68 10.98 14.38 -2.83
C GLN A 68 11.01 15.60 -1.90
N ASP A 69 10.68 15.43 -0.62
CA ASP A 69 10.80 16.49 0.40
C ASP A 69 12.25 16.99 0.55
N GLU A 70 13.25 16.11 0.50
CA GLU A 70 14.67 16.51 0.55
C GLU A 70 15.13 17.31 -0.70
N ARG A 71 14.51 17.09 -1.87
CA ARG A 71 14.82 17.85 -3.09
C ARG A 71 14.15 19.22 -3.15
N TYR A 72 13.06 19.43 -2.41
CA TYR A 72 12.43 20.75 -2.23
C TYR A 72 13.03 21.57 -1.07
N GLY A 73 13.96 21.01 -0.28
CA GLY A 73 14.67 21.70 0.80
C GLY A 73 16.02 22.35 0.43
N LEU A 74 16.46 22.28 -0.83
CA LEU A 74 17.77 22.81 -1.27
C LEU A 74 17.69 24.15 -2.02
N SER A 75 16.53 24.82 -2.03
CA SER A 75 16.37 26.13 -2.67
C SER A 75 15.87 27.19 -1.69
N GLU A 76 16.67 27.55 -0.67
CA GLU A 76 16.61 28.91 -0.15
C GLU A 76 18.04 29.44 0.12
N GLU A 77 18.32 30.52 -0.59
CA GLU A 77 19.52 31.33 -0.60
C GLU A 77 19.90 31.77 0.82
N ARG A 78 20.98 31.22 1.38
CA ARG A 78 21.51 31.67 2.67
C ARG A 78 22.24 33.00 2.50
N VAL A 79 21.51 34.12 2.56
CA VAL A 79 22.12 35.44 2.81
C VAL A 79 22.40 35.57 4.30
N LEU A 80 23.66 35.39 4.67
CA LEU A 80 24.19 35.76 5.98
C LEU A 80 24.14 37.29 6.11
N HIS A 81 23.47 37.77 7.16
CA HIS A 81 23.63 39.14 7.67
C HIS A 81 24.72 39.15 8.74
#